data_AF-S6V0H8-F1
#
_entry.id   AF-S6V0H8-F1
#
_cell.length_a   1.000
_cell.length_b   1.000
_cell.length_c   1.000
_cell.angle_alpha   90.00
_cell.angle_beta   90.00
_cell.angle_gamma   90.00
#
_symmetry.space_group_name_H-M   'P 1'
#
loop_
_entity.id
_entity.type
_entity.pdbx_description
1 polymer ?
#
loop_
_entity_poly.entity_id
_entity_poly.type
_entity_poly.pdbx_seq_one_letter_code
_entity_poly.pdbx_strand_id
1 'polypeptide(L)'
;GRLADQGLGNRTTGVALALLTLSWLPTAFVEHSLLAMVVGVVLLDFAVQAVHVTNQSLIFAARPDAQSRLVGAYMCFYSAGSGLGAIAATYTYAHFGWVAVCSLGAAISAVALLYWIYLELTPE
;
A
#
# COMPACT_ATOMS: atom_id res chain seq x y z
N GLY A 1 2.23 -2.48 22.71
CA GLY A 1 0.94 -3.02 23.18
C GLY A 1 0.17 -2.02 24.02
N ARG A 2 -0.47 -1.03 23.38
CA ARG A 2 -1.56 -0.21 23.98
C ARG A 2 -2.31 0.58 22.90
N LEU A 3 -1.64 0.87 21.78
CA LEU A 3 -2.21 1.48 20.57
C LEU A 3 -2.91 0.47 19.64
N ALA A 4 -2.50 -0.81 19.67
CA ALA A 4 -3.13 -1.88 18.90
C ALA A 4 -4.52 -2.26 19.46
N ASP A 5 -4.73 -2.11 20.78
CA ASP A 5 -6.00 -2.43 21.45
C ASP A 5 -7.06 -1.32 21.35
N GLN A 6 -6.80 -0.21 20.64
CA GLN A 6 -7.68 0.98 20.62
C GLN A 6 -8.32 1.30 19.27
N GLY A 7 -8.26 0.40 18.27
CA GLY A 7 -8.78 0.69 16.91
C GLY A 7 -7.99 1.74 16.13
N LEU A 8 -6.90 2.27 16.71
CA LEU A 8 -6.02 3.26 16.08
C LEU A 8 -5.13 2.64 15.00
N GLY A 9 -4.70 1.38 15.18
CA GLY A 9 -4.00 0.63 14.13
C GLY A 9 -4.87 0.50 12.87
N ASN A 10 -6.16 0.22 13.06
CA ASN A 10 -7.10 0.09 11.96
C ASN A 10 -7.35 1.42 11.23
N ARG A 11 -7.54 2.52 11.99
CA ARG A 11 -7.66 3.86 11.41
C ARG A 11 -6.41 4.31 10.66
N THR A 12 -5.22 3.98 11.20
CA THR A 12 -3.94 4.29 10.54
C THR A 12 -3.83 3.57 9.20
N THR A 13 -4.22 2.30 9.13
CA THR A 13 -4.27 1.53 7.88
C THR A 13 -5.22 2.16 6.86
N GLY A 14 -6.44 2.53 7.27
CA GLY A 14 -7.41 3.19 6.37
C GLY A 14 -6.90 4.51 5.80
N VAL A 15 -6.31 5.37 6.66
CA VAL A 15 -5.72 6.65 6.22
C VAL A 15 -4.54 6.42 5.28
N ALA A 16 -3.66 5.47 5.59
CA ALA A 16 -2.50 5.17 4.74
C ALA A 16 -2.93 4.59 3.38
N LEU A 17 -3.95 3.74 3.32
CA LEU A 17 -4.51 3.21 2.06
C LEU A 17 -5.21 4.29 1.23
N ALA A 18 -5.92 5.22 1.87
CA ALA A 18 -6.51 6.37 1.19
C ALA A 18 -5.41 7.28 0.61
N LEU A 19 -4.37 7.57 1.40
CA LEU A 19 -3.23 8.37 0.94
C LEU A 19 -2.48 7.68 -0.21
N LEU A 20 -2.30 6.36 -0.12
CA LEU A 20 -1.71 5.56 -1.18
C LEU A 20 -2.51 5.69 -2.47
N THR A 21 -3.82 5.53 -2.41
CA THR A 21 -4.72 5.68 -3.57
C THR A 21 -4.65 7.10 -4.16
N LEU A 22 -4.62 8.13 -3.32
CA LEU A 22 -4.58 9.53 -3.77
C LEU A 22 -3.21 9.94 -4.32
N SER A 23 -2.11 9.31 -3.89
CA SER A 23 -0.74 9.62 -4.34
C SER A 23 -0.51 9.39 -5.84
N TRP A 24 -1.34 8.54 -6.47
CA TRP A 24 -1.27 8.28 -7.91
C TRP A 24 -1.75 9.46 -8.77
N LEU A 25 -2.63 10.32 -8.24
CA LEU A 25 -3.12 11.51 -8.96
C LEU A 25 -1.99 12.49 -9.32
N PRO A 26 -1.21 13.02 -8.37
CA PRO A 26 -0.09 13.91 -8.69
C PRO A 26 1.02 13.20 -9.47
N THR A 27 1.20 11.89 -9.27
CA THR A 27 2.18 11.08 -10.00
C THR A 27 1.83 10.98 -11.50
N ALA A 28 0.54 10.98 -11.86
CA ALA A 28 0.10 10.95 -13.25
C ALA A 28 0.41 12.24 -14.04
N PHE A 29 0.56 13.39 -13.37
CA PHE A 29 0.82 14.70 -13.99
C PHE A 29 2.30 14.95 -14.34
N VAL A 30 3.07 13.90 -14.62
CA VAL A 30 4.51 14.01 -14.94
C VAL A 30 4.78 14.94 -16.12
N GLU A 31 3.87 14.97 -17.11
CA GLU A 31 4.00 15.79 -18.32
C GLU A 31 3.81 17.29 -18.06
N HIS A 32 3.22 17.67 -16.93
CA HIS A 32 2.99 19.08 -16.57
C HIS A 32 3.93 19.59 -15.48
N SER A 33 4.32 18.75 -14.51
CA SER A 33 5.19 19.19 -13.43
C SER A 33 5.96 18.03 -12.81
N LEU A 34 7.29 18.06 -12.97
CA LEU A 34 8.19 17.16 -12.25
C LEU A 34 8.05 17.31 -10.73
N LEU A 35 7.70 18.51 -10.25
CA LEU A 35 7.49 18.78 -8.82
C LEU A 35 6.26 18.04 -8.31
N ALA A 36 5.17 18.00 -9.10
CA ALA A 36 3.98 17.21 -8.77
C ALA A 36 4.31 15.71 -8.72
N MET A 37 5.12 15.21 -9.65
CA MET A 37 5.58 13.81 -9.62
C MET A 37 6.39 13.50 -8.36
N VAL A 38 7.34 14.37 -7.98
CA VAL A 38 8.14 14.18 -6.75
C VAL A 38 7.25 14.13 -5.52
N VAL A 39 6.29 15.05 -5.40
CA VAL A 39 5.33 15.04 -4.29
C VAL A 39 4.52 13.74 -4.28
N GLY A 40 4.05 13.29 -5.45
CA GLY A 40 3.32 12.04 -5.58
C GLY A 40 4.12 10.81 -5.14
N VAL A 41 5.37 10.69 -5.57
CA VAL A 41 6.27 9.58 -5.18
C VAL A 41 6.58 9.61 -3.68
N VAL A 42 6.83 10.78 -3.10
CA VAL A 42 7.07 10.92 -1.66
C VAL A 42 5.83 10.51 -0.86
N LEU A 43 4.63 10.93 -1.29
CA LEU A 43 3.38 10.52 -0.65
C LEU A 43 3.15 9.01 -0.78
N LEU A 44 3.46 8.44 -1.94
CA LEU A 44 3.35 7.00 -2.20
C LEU A 44 4.28 6.22 -1.27
N ASP A 45 5.56 6.59 -1.20
CA ASP A 45 6.56 5.94 -0.34
C ASP A 45 6.15 6.00 1.14
N PHE A 46 5.74 7.20 1.60
CA PHE A 46 5.26 7.38 2.96
C PHE A 46 4.04 6.50 3.26
N ALA A 47 3.07 6.44 2.34
CA ALA A 47 1.87 5.64 2.51
C ALA A 47 2.19 4.13 2.55
N VAL A 48 3.05 3.65 1.65
CA VAL A 48 3.51 2.24 1.64
C VAL A 48 4.20 1.89 2.95
N GLN A 49 5.10 2.76 3.43
CA GLN A 49 5.82 2.53 4.68
C GLN A 49 4.88 2.55 5.89
N ALA A 50 3.90 3.45 5.91
CA ALA A 50 2.89 3.49 6.98
C ALA A 50 2.05 2.20 7.01
N VAL A 51 1.59 1.70 5.85
CA VAL A 51 0.89 0.41 5.75
C VAL A 51 1.78 -0.73 6.21
N HIS A 52 3.03 -0.77 5.76
CA HIS A 52 3.97 -1.83 6.09
C HIS A 52 4.24 -1.93 7.60
N VAL A 53 4.58 -0.80 8.23
CA VAL A 53 4.87 -0.74 9.67
C VAL A 53 3.63 -1.10 10.49
N THR A 54 2.45 -0.62 10.07
CA THR A 54 1.18 -0.92 10.77
C THR A 54 0.83 -2.41 10.66
N ASN A 55 0.92 -2.99 9.46
CA ASN A 55 0.64 -4.41 9.23
C ASN A 55 1.61 -5.31 10.02
N GLN A 56 2.91 -5.02 10.00
CA GLN A 56 3.89 -5.77 10.78
C GLN A 56 3.61 -5.67 12.28
N SER A 57 3.31 -4.48 12.78
CA SER A 57 3.00 -4.26 14.20
C SER A 57 1.77 -5.08 14.64
N LEU A 58 0.73 -5.15 13.81
CA LEU A 58 -0.48 -5.92 14.09
C LEU A 58 -0.21 -7.45 14.03
N ILE A 59 0.45 -7.93 12.98
CA ILE A 59 0.74 -9.36 12.80
C ILE A 59 1.65 -9.89 13.93
N PHE A 60 2.68 -9.12 14.32
CA PHE A 60 3.61 -9.54 15.36
C PHE A 60 3.02 -9.43 16.77
N ALA A 61 2.10 -8.49 17.00
CA ALA A 61 1.36 -8.42 18.26
C ALA A 61 0.40 -9.62 18.42
N ALA A 62 -0.18 -10.13 17.33
CA ALA A 62 -1.12 -11.24 17.38
C ALA A 62 -0.47 -12.60 17.72
N ARG A 63 0.81 -12.81 17.37
CA ARG A 63 1.53 -14.08 17.63
C ARG A 63 3.02 -13.85 17.97
N PRO A 64 3.32 -13.40 19.19
CA PRO A 64 4.70 -13.11 19.62
C PRO A 64 5.63 -14.32 19.61
N ASP A 65 5.12 -15.54 19.82
CA ASP A 65 5.94 -16.77 19.89
C ASP A 65 6.51 -17.24 18.54
N ALA A 66 6.03 -16.70 17.41
CA ALA A 66 6.39 -17.15 16.06
C ALA A 66 6.86 -16.00 15.14
N GLN A 67 7.43 -14.94 15.70
CA GLN A 67 7.83 -13.73 14.97
C GLN A 67 8.72 -14.02 13.74
N SER A 68 9.78 -14.82 13.89
CA SER A 68 10.71 -15.10 12.77
C SER A 68 10.02 -15.76 11.56
N ARG A 69 9.12 -16.72 11.80
CA ARG A 69 8.37 -17.39 10.73
C ARG A 69 7.36 -16.46 10.07
N LEU A 70 6.70 -15.60 10.85
CA LEU A 70 5.75 -14.60 10.34
C LEU A 70 6.45 -13.53 9.51
N VAL A 71 7.62 -13.04 9.94
CA VAL A 71 8.46 -12.13 9.15
C VAL A 71 8.81 -12.76 7.81
N GLY A 72 9.29 -14.01 7.81
CA GLY A 72 9.64 -14.74 6.59
C GLY A 72 8.46 -14.86 5.63
N ALA A 73 7.30 -15.32 6.12
CA ALA A 73 6.10 -15.43 5.30
C ALA A 73 5.65 -14.07 4.75
N TYR A 74 5.64 -13.03 5.58
CA TYR A 74 5.28 -11.67 5.19
C TYR A 74 6.21 -11.13 4.08
N MET A 75 7.53 -11.32 4.22
CA MET A 75 8.50 -10.88 3.22
C MET A 75 8.41 -11.67 1.92
N CYS A 76 8.01 -12.95 1.96
CA CYS A 76 7.73 -13.73 0.75
C CYS A 76 6.58 -13.12 -0.05
N PHE A 77 5.45 -12.80 0.60
CA PHE A 77 4.32 -12.14 -0.08
C PHE A 77 4.70 -10.74 -0.56
N TYR A 78 5.41 -9.96 0.24
CA TYR A 78 5.88 -8.63 -0.15
C TYR A 78 6.78 -8.68 -1.39
N SER A 79 7.72 -9.63 -1.44
CA SER A 79 8.63 -9.80 -2.57
C SER A 79 7.92 -10.29 -3.82
N ALA A 80 7.01 -11.27 -3.68
CA ALA A 80 6.20 -11.78 -4.79
C ALA A 80 5.31 -10.65 -5.36
N GLY A 81 4.63 -9.90 -4.50
CA GLY A 81 3.83 -8.74 -4.89
C GLY A 81 4.65 -7.66 -5.59
N SER A 82 5.84 -7.34 -5.07
CA SER A 82 6.75 -6.37 -5.69
C SER A 82 7.23 -6.83 -7.07
N GLY A 83 7.59 -8.11 -7.21
CA GLY A 83 8.00 -8.69 -8.49
C GLY A 83 6.87 -8.66 -9.53
N LEU A 84 5.66 -9.08 -9.15
CA LEU A 84 4.49 -9.01 -10.02
C LEU A 84 4.12 -7.57 -10.38
N GLY A 85 4.17 -6.66 -9.41
CA GLY A 85 3.91 -5.24 -9.63
C GLY A 85 4.92 -4.61 -10.59
N ALA A 86 6.21 -4.93 -10.46
CA ALA A 86 7.25 -4.44 -11.38
C ALA A 86 7.05 -4.95 -12.81
N ILE A 87 6.71 -6.23 -12.98
CA ILE A 87 6.41 -6.82 -14.30
C ILE A 87 5.19 -6.13 -14.91
N ALA A 88 4.11 -6.01 -14.14
CA ALA A 88 2.87 -5.39 -14.60
C ALA A 88 3.09 -3.91 -14.97
N ALA A 89 3.78 -3.13 -14.13
CA ALA A 89 4.11 -1.74 -14.40
C ALA A 89 4.97 -1.60 -15.67
N THR A 90 5.99 -2.44 -15.84
CA THR A 90 6.87 -2.42 -17.03
C THR A 90 6.09 -2.74 -18.30
N TYR A 91 5.26 -3.79 -18.27
CA TYR A 91 4.41 -4.17 -19.38
C TYR A 91 3.41 -3.07 -19.73
N THR A 92 2.68 -2.55 -18.75
CA THR A 92 1.69 -1.49 -18.95
C THR A 92 2.35 -0.21 -19.47
N TYR A 93 3.53 0.15 -18.97
CA TYR A 93 4.27 1.30 -19.48
C TYR A 93 4.63 1.13 -20.96
N ALA A 94 5.16 -0.03 -21.35
CA ALA A 94 5.60 -0.29 -22.72
C ALA A 94 4.44 -0.23 -23.74
N HIS A 95 3.22 -0.59 -23.34
CA HIS A 95 2.06 -0.65 -24.23
C HIS A 95 1.13 0.57 -24.14
N PHE A 96 1.02 1.20 -22.97
CA PHE A 96 -0.01 2.21 -22.67
C PHE A 96 0.53 3.49 -22.02
N GLY A 97 1.84 3.57 -21.79
CA GLY A 97 2.50 4.76 -21.24
C GLY A 97 2.31 4.97 -19.74
N TRP A 98 2.79 6.12 -19.25
CA TRP A 98 2.90 6.42 -17.82
C TRP A 98 1.56 6.54 -17.10
N VAL A 99 0.57 7.19 -17.73
CA VAL A 99 -0.76 7.38 -17.14
C VAL A 99 -1.44 6.04 -16.87
N ALA A 100 -1.23 5.05 -17.73
CA ALA A 100 -1.76 3.70 -17.53
C ALA A 100 -1.10 2.99 -16.35
N VAL A 101 0.21 3.18 -16.12
CA VAL A 101 0.90 2.68 -14.93
C VAL A 101 0.33 3.31 -13.66
N CYS A 102 0.12 4.63 -13.68
CA CYS A 102 -0.47 5.33 -12.55
C CYS A 102 -1.90 4.83 -12.26
N SER A 103 -2.68 4.60 -13.32
CA SER A 103 -4.05 4.07 -13.21
C SER A 103 -4.07 2.64 -12.67
N LEU A 104 -3.12 1.79 -13.08
CA LEU A 104 -2.95 0.43 -12.55
C LEU A 104 -2.62 0.46 -11.05
N GLY A 105 -1.66 1.30 -10.65
CA GLY A 105 -1.29 1.48 -9.26
C GLY A 105 -2.45 2.00 -8.39
N ALA A 106 -3.18 2.99 -8.91
CA ALA A 106 -4.39 3.52 -8.27
C ALA A 106 -5.47 2.45 -8.11
N ALA A 107 -5.69 1.61 -9.12
CA ALA A 107 -6.65 0.52 -9.07
C ALA A 107 -6.29 -0.53 -8.01
N ILE A 108 -5.02 -0.96 -7.96
CA ILE A 108 -4.54 -1.91 -6.95
C ILE A 108 -4.71 -1.32 -5.53
N SER A 109 -4.36 -0.05 -5.36
CA SER A 109 -4.49 0.66 -4.09
C SER A 109 -5.97 0.81 -3.66
N ALA A 110 -6.85 1.11 -4.62
CA ALA A 110 -8.28 1.22 -4.40
C ALA A 110 -8.89 -0.13 -4.00
N VAL A 111 -8.50 -1.24 -4.64
CA VAL A 111 -8.94 -2.58 -4.24
C VAL A 111 -8.50 -2.91 -2.81
N ALA A 112 -7.27 -2.56 -2.42
CA ALA A 112 -6.80 -2.74 -1.05
C ALA A 112 -7.61 -1.90 -0.05
N LEU A 113 -7.92 -0.64 -0.39
CA LEU A 113 -8.78 0.23 0.42
C LEU A 113 -10.20 -0.33 0.55
N LEU A 114 -10.81 -0.80 -0.53
CA LEU A 114 -12.15 -1.40 -0.52
C LEU A 114 -12.19 -2.69 0.30
N TYR A 115 -11.16 -3.51 0.21
CA TYR A 115 -11.04 -4.72 1.03
C TYR A 115 -10.94 -4.37 2.52
N TRP A 116 -10.17 -3.33 2.87
CA TRP A 116 -10.11 -2.84 4.24
C TRP A 116 -11.48 -2.32 4.74
N ILE A 117 -12.20 -1.54 3.92
CA ILE A 117 -13.56 -1.06 4.24
C ILE A 117 -14.50 -2.25 4.45
N TYR A 118 -14.43 -3.27 3.59
CA TYR A 118 -15.24 -4.47 3.71
C TYR A 118 -15.01 -5.17 5.05
N LEU A 119 -13.75 -5.38 5.44
CA LEU A 119 -13.41 -5.98 6.72
C LEU A 119 -13.92 -5.17 7.92
N GLU A 120 -13.92 -3.84 7.83
CA GLU A 120 -14.45 -2.98 8.90
C GLU A 120 -15.97 -3.05 9.01
N LEU A 121 -16.67 -3.27 7.88
CA LEU A 121 -18.13 -3.40 7.85
C LEU A 121 -18.61 -4.79 8.28
N THR A 122 -17.76 -5.82 8.18
CA THR A 122 -18.05 -7.19 8.64
C THR A 122 -17.11 -7.61 9.78
N PRO A 123 -17.26 -7.04 10.99
CA PRO A 123 -16.55 -7.53 12.17
C PRO A 123 -17.14 -8.90 12.57
N GLU A 124 -16.39 -9.98 12.35
CA GLU A 124 -16.74 -11.31 12.87
C GLU A 124 -16.42 -11.46 14.36
#